data_AF-A0A9D7AB54-F1
#
_entry.id   AF-A0A9D7AB54-F1
#
_cell.length_a   1.000
_cell.length_b   1.000
_cell.length_c   1.000
_cell.angle_alpha   90.00
_cell.angle_beta   90.00
_cell.angle_gamma   90.00
#
_symmetry.space_group_name_H-M   'P 1'
#
loop_
_entity.id
_entity.type
_entity.pdbx_description
1 polymer ?
#
loop_
_entity_poly.entity_id
_entity_poly.type
_entity_poly.pdbx_seq_one_letter_code
_entity_poly.pdbx_strand_id
1 'polypeptide(L)'
;MLDADLARLYGVPTYRFNEAFKRNRHRFPDDFAFQLTADEFADLRSHIATSGSQGADKSGDTEDSSQFAMSSSQRPGHKDRANRSHFATSSSRHRGAAYRPWAFTEHGALMAANILRSERAVQMSVIVVRAFVRLREMLATNKALAAKLAELERTVASHDEHIQSLFQTIRQLMGPDKPKPRRIGFHAKG
;
A
#
# COMPACT_ATOMS: atom_id res chain seq x y z
N MET A 1 -9.79 1.63 -6.44
CA MET A 1 -9.82 2.79 -7.36
C MET A 1 -10.57 2.43 -8.63
N LEU A 2 -11.35 3.34 -9.22
CA LEU A 2 -12.05 3.04 -10.49
C LEU A 2 -11.14 3.24 -11.70
N ASP A 3 -11.48 2.62 -12.83
CA ASP A 3 -10.80 2.82 -14.11
C ASP A 3 -10.69 4.28 -14.53
N ALA A 4 -11.71 5.09 -14.23
CA ALA A 4 -11.71 6.52 -14.48
C ALA A 4 -10.65 7.28 -13.67
N ASP A 5 -10.41 6.85 -12.43
CA ASP A 5 -9.42 7.47 -11.53
C ASP A 5 -8.00 7.12 -11.98
N LEU A 6 -7.75 5.84 -12.29
CA LEU A 6 -6.45 5.40 -12.79
C LEU A 6 -6.14 5.99 -14.17
N ALA A 7 -7.11 6.07 -15.06
CA ALA A 7 -6.94 6.73 -16.34
C ALA A 7 -6.50 8.19 -16.17
N ARG A 8 -7.13 8.93 -15.25
CA ARG A 8 -6.75 10.30 -14.90
C ARG A 8 -5.36 10.39 -14.26
N LEU A 9 -5.03 9.46 -13.38
CA LEU A 9 -3.73 9.36 -12.72
C LEU A 9 -2.59 9.09 -13.72
N TYR A 10 -2.82 8.23 -14.69
CA TYR A 10 -1.82 7.90 -15.72
C TYR A 10 -1.87 8.81 -16.94
N GLY A 11 -2.76 9.80 -16.97
CA GLY A 11 -2.88 10.74 -18.09
C GLY A 11 -3.25 10.05 -19.39
N VAL A 12 -4.20 9.11 -19.34
CA VAL A 12 -4.80 8.46 -20.52
C VAL A 12 -6.32 8.59 -20.49
N PRO A 13 -7.01 8.62 -21.65
CA PRO A 13 -8.48 8.53 -21.66
C PRO A 13 -8.97 7.20 -21.06
N THR A 14 -10.10 7.21 -20.35
CA THR A 14 -10.65 5.99 -19.70
C THR A 14 -10.91 4.85 -20.69
N TYR A 15 -11.35 5.17 -21.92
CA TYR A 15 -11.55 4.15 -22.94
C TYR A 15 -10.23 3.47 -23.37
N ARG A 16 -9.13 4.23 -23.50
CA ARG A 16 -7.79 3.70 -23.81
C ARG A 16 -7.25 2.85 -22.67
N PHE A 17 -7.47 3.30 -21.43
CA PHE A 17 -7.13 2.53 -20.25
C PHE A 17 -7.84 1.16 -20.26
N ASN A 18 -9.17 1.16 -20.44
CA ASN A 18 -9.97 -0.06 -20.46
C ASN A 18 -9.61 -0.99 -21.63
N GLU A 19 -9.28 -0.42 -22.80
CA GLU A 19 -8.79 -1.18 -23.94
C GLU A 19 -7.43 -1.85 -23.64
N ALA A 20 -6.48 -1.11 -23.07
CA ALA A 20 -5.17 -1.64 -22.67
C ALA A 20 -5.31 -2.73 -21.59
N PHE A 21 -6.17 -2.50 -20.59
CA PHE A 21 -6.44 -3.47 -19.53
C PHE A 21 -7.03 -4.76 -20.09
N LYS A 22 -8.08 -4.68 -20.92
CA LYS A 22 -8.71 -5.86 -21.53
C LYS A 22 -7.74 -6.69 -22.36
N ARG A 23 -6.88 -6.04 -23.16
CA ARG A 23 -5.83 -6.73 -23.93
C ARG A 23 -4.82 -7.47 -23.05
N ASN A 24 -4.57 -6.95 -21.84
CA ASN A 24 -3.58 -7.49 -20.92
C ASN A 24 -4.21 -8.19 -19.70
N ARG A 25 -5.51 -8.55 -19.73
CA ARG A 25 -6.21 -9.09 -18.55
C ARG A 25 -5.56 -10.37 -18.00
N HIS A 26 -4.93 -11.17 -18.86
CA HIS A 26 -4.17 -12.37 -18.49
C HIS A 26 -2.94 -12.08 -17.60
N ARG A 27 -2.46 -10.83 -17.55
CA ARG A 27 -1.35 -10.39 -16.69
C ARG A 27 -1.80 -9.98 -15.28
N PHE A 28 -3.11 -9.93 -15.04
CA PHE A 28 -3.68 -9.52 -13.76
C PHE A 28 -4.22 -10.75 -13.03
N PRO A 29 -3.75 -11.02 -11.80
CA PRO A 29 -4.46 -11.89 -10.86
C PRO A 29 -5.91 -11.42 -10.67
N ASP A 30 -6.80 -12.37 -10.41
CA ASP A 30 -8.24 -12.11 -10.37
C ASP A 30 -8.67 -11.22 -9.18
N ASP A 31 -7.88 -11.20 -8.12
CA ASP A 31 -8.08 -10.38 -6.93
C ASP A 31 -7.59 -8.92 -7.11
N PHE A 32 -6.90 -8.60 -8.21
CA PHE A 32 -6.31 -7.26 -8.40
C PHE A 32 -7.22 -6.32 -9.19
N ALA A 33 -8.18 -6.87 -9.94
CA ALA A 33 -9.14 -6.10 -10.71
C ALA A 33 -10.46 -6.86 -10.91
N PHE A 34 -11.56 -6.21 -10.57
CA PHE A 34 -12.91 -6.77 -10.72
C PHE A 34 -13.85 -5.74 -11.34
N GLN A 35 -14.90 -6.21 -12.01
CA GLN A 35 -15.89 -5.34 -12.61
C GLN A 35 -17.06 -5.17 -11.66
N LEU A 36 -17.44 -3.92 -11.38
CA LEU A 36 -18.60 -3.64 -10.51
C LEU A 36 -19.91 -4.04 -11.22
N THR A 37 -20.87 -4.52 -10.45
CA THR A 37 -22.25 -4.67 -10.90
C THR A 37 -22.91 -3.31 -11.09
N ALA A 38 -24.05 -3.28 -11.79
CA ALA A 38 -24.79 -2.04 -11.99
C ALA A 38 -25.29 -1.47 -10.65
N ASP A 39 -25.71 -2.35 -9.74
CA ASP A 39 -26.23 -2.01 -8.42
C ASP A 39 -25.10 -1.49 -7.52
N GLU A 40 -23.98 -2.21 -7.44
CA GLU A 40 -22.78 -1.77 -6.69
C GLU A 40 -22.31 -0.37 -7.14
N PHE A 41 -22.34 -0.11 -8.45
CA PHE A 41 -21.95 1.20 -8.97
C PHE A 41 -23.01 2.29 -8.74
N ALA A 42 -24.30 1.93 -8.71
CA ALA A 42 -25.36 2.85 -8.35
C ALA A 42 -25.24 3.30 -6.88
N ASP A 43 -24.99 2.35 -5.98
CA ASP A 43 -24.77 2.60 -4.56
C ASP A 43 -23.50 3.43 -4.31
N LEU A 44 -22.42 3.14 -5.03
CA LEU A 44 -21.20 3.95 -4.95
C LEU A 44 -21.46 5.40 -5.40
N ARG A 45 -22.23 5.60 -6.48
CA ARG A 45 -22.55 6.95 -6.99
C ARG A 45 -23.47 7.72 -6.05
N SER A 46 -24.45 7.06 -5.43
CA SER A 46 -25.39 7.70 -4.52
C SER A 46 -24.65 8.22 -3.27
N HIS A 47 -23.74 7.43 -2.71
CA HIS A 47 -22.90 7.85 -1.58
C HIS A 47 -22.00 9.04 -1.89
N ILE A 48 -21.31 9.03 -3.04
CA ILE A 48 -20.46 10.16 -3.47
C ILE A 48 -21.30 11.43 -3.68
N ALA A 49 -22.49 11.30 -4.27
CA ALA A 49 -23.39 12.43 -4.48
C ALA A 49 -23.89 13.03 -3.16
N THR A 50 -24.22 12.20 -2.16
CA THR A 50 -24.64 12.68 -0.84
C THR A 50 -23.52 13.36 -0.05
N SER A 51 -22.25 12.99 -0.28
CA SER A 51 -21.11 13.68 0.33
C SER A 51 -20.75 15.04 -0.31
N GLY A 52 -21.28 15.35 -1.50
CA GLY A 52 -20.97 16.58 -2.24
C GLY A 52 -21.91 17.76 -1.96
N SER A 53 -22.98 17.58 -1.18
CA SER A 53 -24.03 18.59 -0.98
C SER A 53 -23.91 19.43 0.30
N GLN A 54 -22.86 19.27 1.10
CA GLN A 54 -22.56 20.15 2.24
C GLN A 54 -21.46 21.15 1.84
N GLY A 55 -21.86 22.19 1.11
CA GLY A 55 -20.93 23.23 0.67
C GLY A 55 -21.49 24.15 -0.41
N ALA A 56 -22.76 24.55 -0.29
CA ALA A 56 -23.29 25.70 -0.99
C ALA A 56 -23.93 26.59 0.07
N ASP A 57 -23.08 27.29 0.82
CA ASP A 57 -23.49 28.41 1.67
C ASP A 57 -24.11 29.46 0.73
N LYS A 58 -25.44 29.59 0.84
CA LYS A 58 -26.20 30.68 0.25
C LYS A 58 -26.28 31.76 1.31
N SER A 59 -25.44 32.78 1.18
CA SER A 59 -25.57 34.01 1.95
C SER A 59 -25.03 35.18 1.11
N GLY A 60 -25.80 36.27 1.04
CA GLY A 60 -25.35 37.56 0.53
C GLY A 60 -26.03 38.07 -0.74
N ASP A 61 -27.32 38.35 -0.62
CA ASP A 61 -27.97 39.64 -0.96
C ASP A 61 -27.94 40.20 -2.39
N THR A 62 -29.17 40.49 -2.83
CA THR A 62 -29.53 41.27 -4.02
C THR A 62 -29.52 42.74 -3.63
N GLU A 63 -28.83 43.59 -4.39
CA GLU A 63 -28.95 45.06 -4.57
C GLU A 63 -27.58 45.48 -5.15
N ASP A 64 -27.41 46.22 -6.25
CA ASP A 64 -28.19 47.28 -6.85
C ASP A 64 -27.70 47.47 -8.31
N SER A 65 -28.59 47.93 -9.19
CA SER A 65 -28.32 48.17 -10.61
C SER A 65 -28.21 49.66 -10.90
N SER A 66 -27.05 50.16 -11.33
CA SER A 66 -26.89 51.25 -12.34
C SER A 66 -25.39 51.58 -12.54
N GLN A 67 -24.83 51.30 -13.72
CA GLN A 67 -24.51 52.25 -14.81
C GLN A 67 -23.48 53.35 -14.46
N PHE A 68 -22.32 53.40 -15.16
CA PHE A 68 -21.88 54.53 -16.01
C PHE A 68 -20.51 54.28 -16.73
N ALA A 69 -20.47 54.68 -18.01
CA ALA A 69 -19.35 55.22 -18.84
C ALA A 69 -18.03 54.46 -19.16
N MET A 70 -17.90 54.12 -20.45
CA MET A 70 -16.87 54.50 -21.45
C MET A 70 -15.39 54.77 -21.05
N SER A 71 -14.47 54.01 -21.67
CA SER A 71 -13.42 54.50 -22.61
C SER A 71 -12.02 53.87 -22.45
N SER A 72 -11.54 53.33 -23.58
CA SER A 72 -10.17 53.31 -24.13
C SER A 72 -8.99 52.61 -23.44
N SER A 73 -8.24 51.93 -24.33
CA SER A 73 -6.79 51.69 -24.39
C SER A 73 -6.15 50.48 -23.68
N GLN A 74 -5.28 49.84 -24.47
CA GLN A 74 -4.23 48.87 -24.12
C GLN A 74 -4.63 47.41 -23.84
N ARG A 75 -4.48 46.56 -24.87
CA ARG A 75 -4.11 45.15 -24.71
C ARG A 75 -2.59 45.05 -24.82
N PRO A 76 -1.92 44.41 -23.84
CA PRO A 76 -1.30 43.14 -24.18
C PRO A 76 -1.50 42.13 -23.06
N GLY A 77 -2.09 40.98 -23.40
CA GLY A 77 -2.22 39.86 -22.50
C GLY A 77 -2.26 38.61 -23.34
N HIS A 78 -1.09 37.98 -23.49
CA HIS A 78 -0.96 36.61 -23.95
C HIS A 78 -1.80 35.77 -22.98
N LYS A 79 -3.06 35.52 -23.33
CA LYS A 79 -3.86 34.49 -22.66
C LYS A 79 -3.21 33.19 -23.06
N ASP A 80 -2.30 32.73 -22.21
CA ASP A 80 -2.02 31.32 -22.06
C ASP A 80 -3.38 30.65 -21.86
N ARG A 81 -3.93 30.17 -22.98
CA ARG A 81 -4.94 29.13 -23.00
C ARG A 81 -4.25 27.94 -22.38
N ALA A 82 -4.23 27.92 -21.05
CA ALA A 82 -3.96 26.75 -20.25
C ALA A 82 -4.76 25.63 -20.88
N ASN A 83 -4.01 24.68 -21.45
CA ASN A 83 -4.46 23.55 -22.22
C ASN A 83 -5.75 22.99 -21.62
N ARG A 84 -6.88 23.32 -22.27
CA ARG A 84 -8.22 22.91 -21.84
C ARG A 84 -8.38 21.43 -22.20
N SER A 85 -7.86 20.59 -21.30
CA SER A 85 -8.16 19.18 -21.09
C SER A 85 -8.76 18.44 -22.28
N HIS A 86 -7.89 17.94 -23.16
CA HIS A 86 -8.25 16.94 -24.18
C HIS A 86 -8.60 15.55 -23.58
N PHE A 87 -8.71 15.46 -22.25
CA PHE A 87 -9.22 14.32 -21.49
C PHE A 87 -10.76 14.32 -21.39
N ALA A 88 -11.45 15.04 -22.27
CA ALA A 88 -12.89 15.03 -22.38
C ALA A 88 -13.37 13.78 -23.15
N THR A 89 -13.35 12.62 -22.48
CA THR A 89 -14.34 11.59 -22.75
C THR A 89 -15.20 11.41 -21.51
N SER A 90 -16.38 12.04 -21.60
CA SER A 90 -17.58 11.91 -20.78
C SER A 90 -17.40 12.05 -19.26
N SER A 91 -17.84 13.19 -18.74
CA SER A 91 -18.40 13.32 -17.40
C SER A 91 -19.15 12.04 -17.02
N SER A 92 -18.92 11.55 -15.80
CA SER A 92 -19.72 10.48 -15.16
C SER A 92 -21.24 10.63 -15.35
N ARG A 93 -21.70 11.87 -15.59
CA ARG A 93 -23.08 12.29 -15.86
C ARG A 93 -23.68 11.81 -17.20
N HIS A 94 -22.88 11.39 -18.17
CA HIS A 94 -23.34 10.96 -19.51
C HIS A 94 -23.03 9.49 -19.85
N ARG A 95 -22.45 8.72 -18.93
CA ARG A 95 -22.34 7.26 -19.10
C ARG A 95 -23.64 6.63 -18.62
N GLY A 96 -24.42 6.09 -19.56
CA GLY A 96 -25.72 5.49 -19.30
C GLY A 96 -25.68 4.36 -18.26
N ALA A 97 -26.85 3.94 -17.79
CA ALA A 97 -27.05 2.93 -16.76
C ALA A 97 -26.37 1.56 -17.04
N ALA A 98 -25.91 1.32 -18.27
CA ALA A 98 -25.22 0.08 -18.67
C ALA A 98 -23.71 0.07 -18.42
N TYR A 99 -23.09 1.20 -18.01
CA TYR A 99 -21.64 1.23 -17.77
C TYR A 99 -21.27 0.56 -16.44
N ARG A 100 -20.49 -0.52 -16.54
CA ARG A 100 -19.91 -1.25 -15.40
C ARG A 100 -18.41 -0.96 -15.31
N PRO A 101 -17.97 -0.07 -14.41
CA PRO A 101 -16.56 0.28 -14.28
C PRO A 101 -15.73 -0.90 -13.78
N TRP A 102 -14.46 -0.90 -14.15
CA TRP A 102 -13.46 -1.73 -13.48
C TRP A 102 -12.98 -1.05 -12.19
N ALA A 103 -12.89 -1.83 -11.13
CA ALA A 103 -12.29 -1.47 -9.86
C ALA A 103 -10.96 -2.22 -9.68
N PHE A 104 -9.97 -1.51 -9.16
CA PHE A 104 -8.59 -1.99 -9.00
C PHE A 104 -8.13 -1.83 -7.56
N THR A 105 -7.36 -2.81 -7.09
CA THR A 105 -6.57 -2.72 -5.86
C THR A 105 -5.37 -1.80 -6.08
N GLU A 106 -4.65 -1.46 -5.02
CA GLU A 106 -3.39 -0.69 -5.12
C GLU A 106 -2.36 -1.41 -5.98
N HIS A 107 -2.21 -2.71 -5.76
CA HIS A 107 -1.31 -3.54 -6.57
C HIS A 107 -1.79 -3.63 -8.03
N GLY A 108 -3.09 -3.72 -8.27
CA GLY A 108 -3.68 -3.65 -9.61
C GLY A 108 -3.41 -2.32 -10.31
N ALA A 109 -3.47 -1.21 -9.57
CA ALA A 109 -3.09 0.11 -10.07
C ALA A 109 -1.62 0.14 -10.50
N LEU A 110 -0.71 -0.36 -9.68
CA LEU A 110 0.72 -0.44 -10.02
C LEU A 110 0.97 -1.28 -11.28
N MET A 111 0.29 -2.42 -11.44
CA MET A 111 0.41 -3.22 -12.66
C MET A 111 -0.14 -2.51 -13.90
N ALA A 112 -1.14 -1.64 -13.74
CA ALA A 112 -1.66 -0.83 -14.83
C ALA A 112 -0.58 0.08 -15.44
N ALA A 113 0.41 0.53 -14.66
CA ALA A 113 1.53 1.32 -15.18
C ALA A 113 2.34 0.57 -16.26
N ASN A 114 2.42 -0.76 -16.17
CA ASN A 114 3.22 -1.58 -17.09
C ASN A 114 2.52 -1.91 -18.42
N ILE A 115 1.21 -1.65 -18.52
CA ILE A 115 0.42 -1.93 -19.74
C ILE A 115 0.06 -0.65 -20.50
N LEU A 116 0.31 0.52 -19.89
CA LEU A 116 0.08 1.83 -20.48
C LEU A 116 1.38 2.38 -21.08
N ARG A 117 1.25 3.15 -22.16
CA ARG A 117 2.37 3.79 -22.87
C ARG A 117 2.42 5.32 -22.64
N SER A 118 1.86 5.82 -21.55
CA SER A 118 1.91 7.26 -21.23
C SER A 118 3.16 7.59 -20.43
N GLU A 119 3.68 8.81 -20.61
CA GLU A 119 4.83 9.34 -19.84
C GLU A 119 4.64 9.17 -18.32
N ARG A 120 3.44 9.45 -17.81
CA ARG A 120 3.13 9.31 -16.38
C ARG A 120 3.18 7.85 -15.91
N ALA A 121 2.75 6.90 -16.75
CA ALA A 121 2.84 5.48 -16.43
C ALA A 121 4.29 4.99 -16.42
N VAL A 122 5.10 5.41 -17.41
CA VAL A 122 6.54 5.11 -17.45
C VAL A 122 7.26 5.66 -16.22
N GLN A 123 7.02 6.92 -15.86
CA GLN A 123 7.58 7.54 -14.66
C GLN A 123 7.21 6.77 -13.38
N MET A 124 5.95 6.36 -13.25
CA MET A 124 5.50 5.58 -12.11
C MET A 124 6.22 4.22 -12.03
N SER A 125 6.33 3.49 -13.15
CA SER A 125 7.06 2.22 -13.19
C SER A 125 8.53 2.40 -12.78
N VAL A 126 9.18 3.50 -13.20
CA VAL A 126 10.56 3.81 -12.77
C VAL A 126 10.64 4.04 -11.26
N ILE A 127 9.69 4.78 -10.67
CA ILE A 127 9.65 5.01 -9.21
C ILE A 127 9.50 3.68 -8.46
N VAL A 128 8.58 2.82 -8.89
CA VAL A 128 8.34 1.51 -8.28
C VAL A 128 9.59 0.64 -8.34
N VAL A 129 10.25 0.56 -9.50
CA VAL A 129 11.48 -0.22 -9.67
C VAL A 129 12.60 0.33 -8.80
N ARG A 130 12.79 1.65 -8.73
CA ARG A 130 13.80 2.28 -7.87
C ARG A 130 13.57 2.00 -6.39
N ALA A 131 12.31 2.07 -5.94
CA ALA A 131 11.95 1.72 -4.57
C ALA A 131 12.31 0.26 -4.26
N PHE A 132 12.00 -0.66 -5.18
CA PHE A 132 12.34 -2.08 -5.01
C PHE A 132 13.86 -2.33 -4.96
N VAL A 133 14.64 -1.70 -5.85
CA VAL A 133 16.10 -1.79 -5.82
C VAL A 133 16.64 -1.30 -4.46
N ARG A 134 16.13 -0.16 -3.97
CA ARG A 134 16.56 0.39 -2.69
C ARG A 134 16.21 -0.50 -1.50
N LEU A 135 15.00 -1.05 -1.49
CA LEU A 135 14.57 -2.02 -0.47
C LEU A 135 15.48 -3.25 -0.49
N ARG A 136 15.78 -3.78 -1.68
CA ARG A 136 16.69 -4.92 -1.83
C ARG A 136 18.08 -4.61 -1.31
N GLU A 137 18.62 -3.43 -1.61
CA GLU A 137 19.92 -2.98 -1.08
C GLU A 137 19.91 -2.92 0.44
N MET A 138 18.87 -2.32 1.05
CA MET A 138 18.74 -2.22 2.51
C MET A 138 18.68 -3.61 3.18
N LEU A 139 17.94 -4.55 2.59
CA LEU A 139 17.89 -5.93 3.08
C LEU A 139 19.23 -6.65 2.89
N ALA A 140 19.94 -6.40 1.79
CA ALA A 140 21.25 -7.00 1.52
C ALA A 140 22.37 -6.44 2.42
N THR A 141 22.28 -5.18 2.85
CA THR A 141 23.23 -4.57 3.79
C THR A 141 23.19 -5.20 5.19
N ASN A 142 22.19 -6.03 5.48
CA ASN A 142 22.09 -6.74 6.76
C ASN A 142 23.01 -7.96 6.89
N LYS A 143 23.99 -8.18 6.02
CA LYS A 143 25.06 -9.18 6.28
C LYS A 143 25.72 -8.97 7.64
N ALA A 144 25.96 -7.71 8.03
CA ALA A 144 26.55 -7.38 9.33
C ALA A 144 25.60 -7.69 10.50
N LEU A 145 24.29 -7.47 10.32
CA LEU A 145 23.26 -7.75 11.33
C LEU A 145 22.94 -9.24 11.42
N ALA A 146 22.95 -9.97 10.30
CA ALA A 146 22.89 -11.43 10.26
C ALA A 146 24.11 -12.05 10.94
N ALA A 147 25.31 -11.49 10.73
CA ALA A 147 26.51 -11.92 11.44
C ALA A 147 26.43 -11.64 12.95
N LYS A 148 25.90 -10.48 13.36
CA LYS A 148 25.67 -10.17 14.78
C LYS A 148 24.62 -11.06 15.45
N LEU A 149 23.56 -11.44 14.72
CA LEU A 149 22.55 -12.38 15.23
C LEU A 149 23.13 -13.78 15.41
N ALA A 150 23.91 -14.28 14.43
CA ALA A 150 24.59 -15.56 14.56
C ALA A 150 25.58 -15.59 15.75
N GLU A 151 26.25 -14.47 16.03
CA GLU A 151 27.14 -14.34 17.19
C GLU A 151 26.37 -14.32 18.53
N LEU A 152 25.24 -13.62 18.58
CA LEU A 152 24.35 -13.62 19.75
C LEU A 152 23.79 -15.02 20.03
N GLU A 153 23.36 -15.75 19.00
CA GLU A 153 22.87 -17.14 19.13
C GLU A 153 23.94 -18.07 19.72
N ARG A 154 25.20 -17.97 19.28
CA ARG A 154 26.32 -18.75 19.84
C ARG A 154 26.56 -18.45 21.32
N THR A 155 26.50 -17.17 21.69
CA THR A 155 26.72 -16.73 23.08
C THR A 155 25.62 -17.23 24.01
N VAL A 156 24.36 -17.15 23.57
CA VAL A 156 23.20 -17.65 24.33
C VAL A 156 23.27 -19.17 24.47
N ALA A 157 23.63 -19.90 23.41
CA ALA A 157 23.81 -21.35 23.48
C ALA A 157 24.89 -21.76 24.50
N SER A 158 26.00 -21.02 24.58
CA SER A 158 27.03 -21.25 25.60
C SER A 158 26.54 -20.97 27.03
N HIS A 159 25.71 -19.95 27.22
CA HIS A 159 25.11 -19.69 28.53
C HIS A 159 24.16 -20.80 28.97
N ASP A 160 23.38 -21.39 28.06
CA ASP A 160 22.48 -22.50 28.38
C ASP A 160 23.26 -23.72 28.90
N GLU A 161 24.42 -24.03 28.33
CA GLU A 161 25.31 -25.10 28.81
C GLU A 161 25.83 -24.82 30.23
N HIS A 162 26.28 -23.59 30.50
CA HIS A 162 26.74 -23.19 31.83
C HIS A 162 25.60 -23.21 32.86
N ILE A 163 24.41 -22.75 32.50
CA ILE A 163 23.24 -22.76 33.36
C ILE A 163 22.85 -24.20 33.71
N GLN A 164 22.84 -25.11 32.74
CA GLN A 164 22.58 -26.52 32.99
C GLN A 164 23.62 -27.15 33.94
N SER A 165 24.90 -26.82 33.76
CA SER A 165 25.98 -27.26 34.64
C SER A 165 25.76 -26.77 36.09
N LEU A 166 25.46 -25.47 36.27
CA LEU A 166 25.17 -24.90 37.59
C LEU A 166 23.96 -25.56 38.25
N PHE A 167 22.89 -25.81 37.51
CA PHE A 167 21.72 -26.54 38.03
C PHE A 167 22.05 -27.97 38.45
N GLN A 168 22.94 -28.66 37.71
CA GLN A 168 23.41 -30.00 38.10
C GLN A 168 24.26 -29.96 39.37
N THR A 169 25.16 -28.97 39.50
CA THR A 169 25.95 -28.76 40.72
C THR A 169 25.05 -28.51 41.93
N ILE A 170 24.05 -27.64 41.80
CA ILE A 170 23.10 -27.36 42.87
C ILE A 170 22.29 -28.61 43.24
N ARG A 171 21.83 -29.40 42.27
CA ARG A 171 21.12 -30.67 42.55
C ARG A 171 22.00 -31.69 43.26
N GLN A 172 23.30 -31.77 42.93
CA GLN A 172 24.24 -32.66 43.63
C GLN A 172 24.43 -32.24 45.09
N LEU A 173 24.43 -30.94 45.38
CA LEU A 173 24.51 -30.41 46.74
C LEU A 173 23.21 -30.57 47.54
N MET A 174 22.06 -30.65 46.87
CA MET A 174 20.74 -30.83 47.51
C MET A 174 20.25 -32.28 47.58
N GLY A 175 20.96 -33.24 46.98
CA GLY A 175 20.62 -34.66 47.05
C GLY A 175 20.91 -35.22 48.45
N PRO A 176 20.00 -35.99 49.08
CA PRO A 176 20.26 -36.56 50.40
C PRO A 176 21.38 -37.61 50.33
N ASP A 177 22.31 -37.56 51.28
CA ASP A 177 23.34 -38.58 51.48
C ASP A 177 22.68 -39.96 51.58
N LYS A 178 22.94 -40.84 50.60
CA LYS A 178 22.43 -42.23 50.66
C LYS A 178 23.01 -42.89 51.92
N PRO A 179 22.19 -43.29 52.91
CA PRO A 179 22.72 -43.91 54.12
C PRO A 179 23.34 -45.26 53.74
N LYS A 180 24.65 -45.42 53.99
CA LYS A 180 25.33 -46.71 53.86
C LYS A 180 24.66 -47.73 54.79
N PRO A 181 24.22 -48.90 54.32
CA PRO A 181 23.63 -49.90 55.20
C PRO A 181 24.69 -50.37 56.21
N ARG A 182 24.42 -50.14 57.51
CA ARG A 182 25.27 -50.61 58.59
C ARG A 182 25.13 -52.14 58.67
N ARG A 183 26.19 -52.87 58.37
CA ARG A 183 26.29 -54.29 58.71
C ARG A 183 26.36 -54.41 60.23
N ILE A 184 25.28 -54.82 60.86
CA ILE A 184 25.23 -55.18 62.29
C ILE A 184 25.62 -56.65 62.38
N GLY A 185 26.78 -56.93 62.96
CA GLY A 185 27.26 -58.28 63.24
C GLY A 185 28.66 -58.26 63.84
N PHE A 186 28.83 -58.86 65.01
CA PHE A 186 30.09 -58.94 65.75
C PHE A 186 31.07 -59.88 65.03
N HIS A 187 32.28 -59.40 64.72
CA HIS A 187 33.41 -60.30 64.54
C HIS A 187 34.11 -60.45 65.89
N ALA A 188 33.97 -61.64 66.48
CA ALA A 188 34.61 -62.04 67.71
C ALA A 188 36.13 -61.99 67.58
N LYS A 189 36.79 -61.57 68.66
CA LYS A 189 38.25 -61.55 68.85
C LYS A 189 38.87 -62.94 68.67
N GLY A 190 40.06 -62.96 68.05
CA GLY A 190 41.11 -63.95 68.23
C GLY A 190 42.42 -63.20 68.41
#